data_AF-A0A348ZTH8-F1
#
_entry.id   AF-A0A348ZTH8-F1
#
_cell.length_a   1.000
_cell.length_b   1.000
_cell.length_c   1.000
_cell.angle_alpha   90.00
_cell.angle_beta   90.00
_cell.angle_gamma   90.00
#
_symmetry.space_group_name_H-M   'P 1'
#
loop_
_entity.id
_entity.type
_entity.pdbx_description
1 polymer ?
#
loop_
_entity_poly.entity_id
_entity_poly.type
_entity_poly.pdbx_seq_one_letter_code
_entity_poly.pdbx_strand_id
1 'polypeptide(L)'
;MSEENSISGKNPEPIQQNGPRKAIIYASVVVIAFLLGLIPMWMTAYGRGKALGETQRDLKRSQIEITIASAVIDARRAEYEPARQTASVFFTTVLAELERGKDSVFTNAERESVRPILANRDTIITLLARNDPASVERLSELYINYRSAVQGAKMRDGSSG
;
A
#
# COMPACT_ATOMS: atom_id res chain seq x y z
N MET A 1 -21.69 76.92 -69.94
CA MET A 1 -21.35 77.86 -68.86
C MET A 1 -21.32 77.04 -67.58
N SER A 2 -20.12 76.86 -67.01
CA SER A 2 -19.79 76.59 -65.60
C SER A 2 -20.53 75.50 -64.80
N GLU A 3 -19.96 74.71 -63.89
CA GLU A 3 -18.64 74.51 -63.27
C GLU A 3 -18.84 73.18 -62.48
N GLU A 4 -17.97 72.19 -62.61
CA GLU A 4 -16.86 71.85 -61.68
C GLU A 4 -17.27 71.14 -60.37
N ASN A 5 -16.49 70.09 -60.03
CA ASN A 5 -16.21 69.54 -58.69
C ASN A 5 -17.29 68.67 -58.00
N SER A 6 -16.99 67.61 -57.24
CA SER A 6 -15.73 66.97 -56.84
C SER A 6 -16.05 65.61 -56.19
N ILE A 7 -15.22 64.62 -56.47
CA ILE A 7 -14.77 63.49 -55.61
C ILE A 7 -15.67 63.03 -54.45
N SER A 8 -16.17 61.78 -54.53
CA SER A 8 -16.37 60.88 -53.37
C SER A 8 -16.74 59.49 -53.91
N GLY A 9 -16.11 58.37 -53.59
CA GLY A 9 -15.11 58.09 -52.59
C GLY A 9 -14.44 56.75 -52.92
N LYS A 10 -13.22 56.64 -52.42
CA LYS A 10 -12.37 55.46 -52.41
C LYS A 10 -13.14 54.23 -51.91
N ASN A 11 -13.07 53.15 -52.66
CA ASN A 11 -13.47 51.82 -52.20
C ASN A 11 -12.56 51.41 -51.03
N PRO A 12 -13.09 50.84 -49.94
CA PRO A 12 -12.38 49.77 -49.27
C PRO A 12 -13.17 48.46 -49.45
N GLU A 13 -12.54 47.52 -50.14
CA GLU A 13 -12.97 46.12 -50.18
C GLU A 13 -13.18 45.59 -48.75
N PRO A 14 -14.18 44.72 -48.54
CA PRO A 14 -14.39 44.10 -47.25
C PRO A 14 -13.16 43.25 -46.92
N ILE A 15 -12.51 43.61 -45.81
CA ILE A 15 -11.41 42.86 -45.23
C ILE A 15 -11.88 41.42 -45.06
N GLN A 16 -11.36 40.52 -45.88
CA GLN A 16 -11.72 39.11 -45.92
C GLN A 16 -11.31 38.48 -44.58
N GLN A 17 -12.28 38.46 -43.67
CA GLN A 17 -12.18 37.94 -42.33
C GLN A 17 -12.01 36.41 -42.45
N ASN A 18 -10.76 35.96 -42.51
CA ASN A 18 -10.38 34.56 -42.33
C ASN A 18 -10.59 34.20 -40.85
N GLY A 19 -11.88 34.19 -40.49
CA GLY A 19 -12.42 34.01 -39.16
C GLY A 19 -12.20 32.59 -38.62
N PRO A 20 -12.62 32.35 -37.38
CA PRO A 20 -11.95 31.62 -36.30
C PRO A 20 -11.66 30.12 -36.51
N ARG A 21 -11.84 29.56 -37.71
CA ARG A 21 -11.60 28.13 -38.00
C ARG A 21 -10.18 27.69 -37.69
N LYS A 22 -9.17 28.50 -38.01
CA LYS A 22 -7.77 28.18 -37.67
C LYS A 22 -7.54 28.25 -36.16
N ALA A 23 -8.15 29.23 -35.48
CA ALA A 23 -8.07 29.35 -34.02
C ALA A 23 -8.73 28.15 -33.31
N ILE A 24 -9.86 27.64 -33.84
CA ILE A 24 -10.51 26.43 -33.33
C ILE A 24 -9.62 25.20 -33.50
N ILE A 25 -8.93 25.07 -34.63
CA ILE A 25 -8.00 23.95 -34.90
C ILE A 25 -6.79 24.00 -33.96
N TYR A 26 -6.19 25.18 -33.76
CA TYR A 26 -5.08 25.31 -32.82
C TYR A 26 -5.53 25.08 -31.37
N ALA A 27 -6.70 25.58 -30.98
CA ALA A 27 -7.28 25.35 -29.66
C ALA A 27 -7.53 23.86 -29.41
N SER A 28 -8.06 23.12 -30.40
CA SER A 28 -8.30 21.69 -30.27
C SER A 28 -6.99 20.88 -30.19
N VAL A 29 -5.95 21.24 -30.96
CA VAL A 29 -4.64 20.61 -30.84
C VAL A 29 -4.02 20.83 -29.45
N VAL A 30 -4.13 22.05 -28.90
CA VAL A 30 -3.64 22.36 -27.54
C VAL A 30 -4.42 21.57 -26.49
N VAL A 31 -5.74 21.46 -26.62
CA VAL A 31 -6.56 20.65 -25.70
C VAL A 31 -6.19 19.17 -25.79
N ILE A 32 -5.97 18.63 -26.99
CA ILE A 32 -5.56 17.23 -27.16
C ILE A 32 -4.17 17.00 -26.57
N ALA A 33 -3.20 17.88 -26.80
CA ALA A 33 -1.87 17.78 -26.21
C ALA A 33 -1.93 17.89 -24.68
N PHE A 34 -2.77 18.79 -24.15
CA PHE A 34 -3.01 18.93 -22.72
C PHE A 34 -3.63 17.67 -22.12
N LEU A 35 -4.63 17.07 -22.78
CA LEU A 35 -5.25 15.82 -22.34
C LEU A 35 -4.27 14.65 -22.41
N LEU A 36 -3.42 14.57 -23.44
CA LEU A 36 -2.39 13.54 -23.57
C LEU A 36 -1.31 13.63 -22.48
N GLY A 37 -1.03 14.82 -21.94
CA GLY A 37 -0.18 14.98 -20.75
C GLY A 37 -0.92 14.71 -19.44
N LEU A 38 -2.18 15.12 -19.35
CA LEU A 38 -2.98 15.07 -18.11
C LEU A 38 -3.44 13.65 -17.76
N ILE A 39 -3.85 12.85 -18.75
CA ILE A 39 -4.37 11.48 -18.56
C ILE A 39 -3.32 10.50 -17.99
N PRO A 40 -2.08 10.39 -18.52
CA PRO A 40 -1.06 9.53 -17.93
C PRO A 40 -0.60 10.03 -16.56
N MET A 41 -0.62 11.34 -16.31
CA MET A 41 -0.34 11.90 -14.98
C MET A 41 -1.42 11.53 -13.96
N TRP A 42 -2.69 11.53 -14.38
CA TRP A 42 -3.81 11.14 -13.52
C TRP A 42 -3.81 9.63 -13.24
N MET A 43 -3.56 8.79 -14.25
CA MET A 43 -3.44 7.33 -14.04
C MET A 43 -2.25 6.94 -13.16
N THR A 44 -1.11 7.61 -13.28
CA THR A 44 0.05 7.35 -12.40
C THR A 44 -0.15 7.85 -10.97
N ALA A 45 -1.01 8.86 -10.76
CA ALA A 45 -1.40 9.31 -9.42
C ALA A 45 -2.40 8.36 -8.74
N TYR A 46 -3.38 7.81 -9.47
CA TYR A 46 -4.35 6.86 -8.93
C TYR A 46 -3.78 5.44 -8.76
N GLY A 47 -2.81 5.04 -9.57
CA GLY A 47 -2.15 3.73 -9.47
C GLY A 47 -1.26 3.55 -8.23
N ARG A 48 -0.78 4.64 -7.62
CA ARG A 48 0.10 4.58 -6.43
C ARG A 48 -0.62 4.18 -5.15
N GLY A 49 -1.94 4.36 -5.06
CA GLY A 49 -2.72 4.00 -3.87
C GLY A 49 -2.75 2.49 -3.60
N LYS A 50 -2.78 1.66 -4.65
CA LYS A 50 -2.77 0.19 -4.50
C LYS A 50 -1.37 -0.38 -4.26
N ALA A 51 -0.36 0.12 -5.00
CA ALA A 51 1.03 -0.32 -4.84
C ALA A 51 1.61 0.03 -3.46
N LEU A 52 1.22 1.18 -2.88
CA LEU A 52 1.62 1.56 -1.51
C LEU A 52 0.96 0.67 -0.45
N GLY A 53 -0.32 0.31 -0.64
CA GLY A 53 -1.04 -0.57 0.29
C GLY A 53 -0.47 -1.99 0.35
N GLU A 54 -0.06 -2.55 -0.79
CA GLU A 54 0.59 -3.87 -0.86
C GLU A 54 1.99 -3.84 -0.24
N THR A 55 2.81 -2.85 -0.62
CA THR A 55 4.17 -2.71 -0.06
C THR A 55 4.17 -2.51 1.46
N GLN A 56 3.21 -1.76 1.99
CA GLN A 56 3.10 -1.52 3.43
C GLN A 56 2.64 -2.77 4.19
N ARG A 57 1.77 -3.60 3.59
CA ARG A 57 1.36 -4.88 4.16
C ARG A 57 2.54 -5.86 4.26
N ASP A 58 3.34 -5.96 3.20
CA ASP A 58 4.51 -6.83 3.18
C ASP A 58 5.58 -6.40 4.19
N LEU A 59 5.80 -5.09 4.32
CA LEU A 59 6.71 -4.54 5.32
C LEU A 59 6.27 -4.87 6.74
N LYS A 60 4.98 -4.66 7.06
CA LYS A 60 4.45 -4.99 8.39
C LYS A 60 4.50 -6.49 8.69
N ARG A 61 4.18 -7.35 7.72
CA ARG A 61 4.29 -8.82 7.88
C ARG A 61 5.72 -9.23 8.20
N SER A 62 6.68 -8.69 7.45
CA SER A 62 8.11 -8.94 7.67
C SER A 62 8.55 -8.46 9.06
N GLN A 63 8.04 -7.31 9.51
CA GLN A 63 8.35 -6.78 10.84
C GLN A 63 7.82 -7.69 11.97
N ILE A 64 6.60 -8.24 11.82
CA ILE A 64 6.05 -9.22 12.77
C ILE A 64 6.94 -10.47 12.81
N GLU A 65 7.35 -11.00 11.65
CA GLU A 65 8.23 -12.17 11.56
C GLU A 65 9.59 -11.92 12.21
N ILE A 66 10.22 -10.78 11.93
CA ILE A 66 11.49 -10.37 12.54
C ILE A 66 11.35 -10.28 14.06
N THR A 67 10.23 -9.75 14.56
CA THR A 67 9.99 -9.60 16.00
C THR A 67 9.97 -10.96 16.71
N ILE A 68 9.26 -11.96 16.17
CA ILE A 68 9.27 -13.28 16.81
C ILE A 68 10.63 -13.99 16.64
N ALA A 69 11.30 -13.80 15.50
CA ALA A 69 12.63 -14.36 15.28
C ALA A 69 13.67 -13.77 16.26
N SER A 70 13.64 -12.47 16.53
CA SER A 70 14.53 -11.85 17.52
C SER A 70 14.23 -12.36 18.93
N ALA A 71 12.96 -12.55 19.30
CA ALA A 71 12.62 -13.14 20.60
C ALA A 71 13.19 -14.57 20.77
N VAL A 72 13.17 -15.39 19.70
CA VAL A 72 13.81 -16.72 19.69
C VAL A 72 15.32 -16.59 19.90
N ILE A 73 15.98 -15.67 19.21
CA ILE A 73 17.43 -15.46 19.30
C ILE A 73 17.83 -14.99 20.69
N ASP A 74 17.11 -14.02 21.26
CA ASP A 74 17.35 -13.51 22.61
C ASP A 74 17.19 -14.62 23.64
N ALA A 75 16.12 -15.42 23.54
CA ALA A 75 15.91 -16.57 24.43
C ALA A 75 17.04 -17.62 24.31
N ARG A 76 17.53 -17.89 23.08
CA ARG A 76 18.68 -18.79 22.85
C ARG A 76 19.97 -18.29 23.47
N ARG A 77 20.13 -16.97 23.60
CA ARG A 77 21.25 -16.33 24.27
C ARG A 77 21.08 -16.27 25.80
N ALA A 78 20.03 -16.91 26.34
CA ALA A 78 19.61 -16.80 27.73
C ALA A 78 19.26 -15.35 28.16
N GLU A 79 18.95 -14.48 27.19
CA GLU A 79 18.48 -13.12 27.40
C GLU A 79 16.94 -13.13 27.52
N TYR A 80 16.43 -13.74 28.59
CA TYR A 80 15.00 -14.02 28.76
C TYR A 80 14.13 -12.77 28.94
N GLU A 81 14.62 -11.72 29.61
CA GLU A 81 13.86 -10.47 29.77
C GLU A 81 13.70 -9.72 28.43
N PRO A 82 14.77 -9.49 27.64
CA PRO A 82 14.62 -9.00 26.26
C PRO A 82 13.67 -9.88 25.42
N ALA A 83 13.83 -11.20 25.48
CA ALA A 83 12.95 -12.13 24.78
C ALA A 83 11.47 -11.98 25.20
N ARG A 84 11.20 -11.78 26.50
CA ARG A 84 9.85 -11.55 27.05
C ARG A 84 9.22 -10.27 26.52
N GLN A 85 9.99 -9.19 26.47
CA GLN A 85 9.52 -7.91 25.94
C GLN A 85 9.18 -8.05 24.45
N THR A 86 10.10 -8.61 23.67
CA THR A 86 9.92 -8.80 22.23
C THR A 86 8.76 -9.75 21.92
N ALA A 87 8.62 -10.87 22.65
CA ALA A 87 7.47 -11.76 22.53
C ALA A 87 6.15 -11.06 22.87
N SER A 88 6.13 -10.22 23.90
CA SER A 88 4.95 -9.43 24.25
C SER A 88 4.56 -8.46 23.14
N VAL A 89 5.53 -7.79 22.51
CA VAL A 89 5.31 -6.92 21.34
C VAL A 89 4.75 -7.71 20.16
N PHE A 90 5.30 -8.90 19.89
CA PHE A 90 4.77 -9.79 18.85
C PHE A 90 3.29 -10.11 19.09
N PHE A 91 2.93 -10.64 20.26
CA PHE A 91 1.54 -11.00 20.56
C PHE A 91 0.59 -9.81 20.51
N THR A 92 1.01 -8.66 21.02
CA THR A 92 0.22 -7.42 20.98
C THR A 92 -0.02 -6.96 19.54
N THR A 93 1.01 -7.03 18.70
CA THR A 93 0.93 -6.64 17.29
C THR A 93 0.02 -7.59 16.50
N VAL A 94 0.16 -8.90 16.70
CA VAL A 94 -0.67 -9.91 16.03
C VAL A 94 -2.13 -9.77 16.45
N LEU A 95 -2.42 -9.56 17.75
CA LEU A 95 -3.78 -9.33 18.23
C LEU A 95 -4.39 -8.07 17.61
N ALA A 96 -3.66 -6.96 17.61
CA ALA A 96 -4.11 -5.72 17.00
C ALA A 96 -4.42 -5.90 15.50
N GLU A 97 -3.55 -6.60 14.76
CA GLU A 97 -3.78 -6.88 13.34
C GLU A 97 -4.98 -7.83 13.12
N LEU A 98 -5.26 -8.77 14.03
CA LEU A 98 -6.48 -9.61 13.95
C LEU A 98 -7.77 -8.80 14.17
N GLU A 99 -7.73 -7.83 15.08
CA GLU A 99 -8.85 -6.94 15.41
C GLU A 99 -9.14 -5.90 14.32
N ARG A 100 -8.14 -5.49 13.53
CA ARG A 100 -8.29 -4.55 12.39
C ARG A 100 -9.21 -5.05 11.27
N GLY A 101 -9.59 -6.32 11.26
CA GLY A 101 -10.58 -6.82 10.30
C GLY A 101 -10.07 -6.77 8.85
N LYS A 102 -10.73 -5.95 8.01
CA LYS A 102 -10.40 -5.79 6.58
C LYS A 102 -9.13 -4.97 6.33
N ASP A 103 -8.77 -4.11 7.28
CA ASP A 103 -7.56 -3.27 7.24
C ASP A 103 -6.33 -3.97 7.85
N SER A 104 -6.48 -5.25 8.17
CA SER A 104 -5.42 -6.11 8.69
C SER A 104 -4.35 -6.36 7.65
N VAL A 105 -3.12 -6.59 8.08
CA VAL A 105 -2.10 -7.17 7.20
C VAL A 105 -2.43 -8.60 6.76
N PHE A 106 -3.30 -9.30 7.49
CA PHE A 106 -3.67 -10.70 7.23
C PHE A 106 -4.95 -10.84 6.39
N THR A 107 -5.00 -11.83 5.51
CA THR A 107 -6.22 -12.26 4.81
C THR A 107 -7.17 -12.99 5.76
N ASN A 108 -8.44 -13.18 5.38
CA ASN A 108 -9.41 -13.90 6.23
C ASN A 108 -8.93 -15.32 6.59
N ALA A 109 -8.36 -16.05 5.64
CA ALA A 109 -7.83 -17.40 5.84
C ALA A 109 -6.59 -17.41 6.75
N GLU A 110 -5.71 -16.41 6.61
CA GLU A 110 -4.54 -16.24 7.49
C GLU A 110 -5.00 -15.92 8.91
N ARG A 111 -5.99 -15.04 9.09
CA ARG A 111 -6.50 -14.68 10.42
C ARG A 111 -7.05 -15.88 11.17
N GLU A 112 -7.77 -16.76 10.49
CA GLU A 112 -8.27 -18.01 11.08
C GLU A 112 -7.12 -18.94 11.49
N SER A 113 -6.07 -18.99 10.67
CA SER A 113 -4.90 -19.85 10.92
C SER A 113 -3.96 -19.29 12.01
N VAL A 114 -3.87 -17.96 12.15
CA VAL A 114 -3.01 -17.27 13.12
C VAL A 114 -3.69 -17.14 14.49
N ARG A 115 -5.02 -17.08 14.57
CA ARG A 115 -5.75 -16.92 15.83
C ARG A 115 -5.37 -17.93 16.93
N PRO A 116 -5.20 -19.24 16.65
CA PRO A 116 -4.81 -20.22 17.66
C PRO A 116 -3.42 -19.97 18.27
N ILE A 117 -2.53 -19.27 17.55
CA ILE A 117 -1.16 -18.98 18.00
C ILE A 117 -1.17 -18.10 19.27
N LEU A 118 -2.15 -17.21 19.38
CA LEU A 118 -2.30 -16.32 20.54
C LEU A 118 -2.58 -17.07 21.86
N ALA A 119 -3.13 -18.30 21.80
CA ALA A 119 -3.38 -19.11 22.98
C ALA A 119 -2.09 -19.48 23.75
N ASN A 120 -0.94 -19.45 23.07
CA ASN A 120 0.36 -19.76 23.68
C ASN A 120 1.00 -18.58 24.43
N ARG A 121 0.41 -17.38 24.36
CA ARG A 121 0.99 -16.16 24.94
C ARG A 121 1.33 -16.33 26.40
N ASP A 122 0.35 -16.68 27.24
CA ASP A 122 0.54 -16.67 28.69
C ASP A 122 1.55 -17.74 29.13
N THR A 123 1.52 -18.91 28.49
CA THR A 123 2.51 -19.97 28.70
C THR A 123 3.92 -19.49 28.37
N ILE A 124 4.14 -18.92 27.18
CA ILE A 124 5.46 -18.46 26.74
C ILE A 124 5.97 -17.32 27.62
N ILE A 125 5.12 -16.34 27.92
CA ILE A 125 5.49 -15.22 28.80
C ILE A 125 5.83 -15.71 30.21
N THR A 126 5.10 -16.70 30.72
CA THR A 126 5.39 -17.30 32.04
C THR A 126 6.73 -18.04 32.04
N LEU A 127 7.03 -18.83 31.00
CA LEU A 127 8.31 -19.52 30.88
C LEU A 127 9.48 -18.52 30.80
N LEU A 128 9.32 -17.47 29.99
CA LEU A 128 10.33 -16.40 29.87
C LEU A 128 10.53 -15.65 31.19
N ALA A 129 9.46 -15.29 31.90
CA ALA A 129 9.54 -14.63 33.21
C ALA A 129 10.19 -15.51 34.29
N ARG A 130 10.18 -16.84 34.11
CA ARG A 130 10.85 -17.80 35.00
C ARG A 130 12.28 -18.13 34.57
N ASN A 131 12.78 -17.55 33.48
CA ASN A 131 14.06 -17.90 32.86
C ASN A 131 14.16 -19.40 32.52
N ASP A 132 13.03 -20.03 32.17
CA ASP A 132 12.97 -21.47 31.88
C ASP A 132 13.49 -21.75 30.45
N PRO A 133 14.54 -22.57 30.26
CA PRO A 133 15.07 -22.90 28.94
C PRO A 133 14.04 -23.52 27.98
N ALA A 134 12.95 -24.12 28.50
CA ALA A 134 11.85 -24.62 27.67
C ALA A 134 11.17 -23.50 26.85
N SER A 135 11.32 -22.23 27.24
CA SER A 135 10.81 -21.10 26.48
C SER A 135 11.40 -21.03 25.06
N VAL A 136 12.66 -21.47 24.87
CA VAL A 136 13.35 -21.45 23.58
C VAL A 136 12.68 -22.36 22.57
N GLU A 137 12.34 -23.57 22.99
CA GLU A 137 11.65 -24.54 22.14
C GLU A 137 10.25 -24.04 21.81
N ARG A 138 9.50 -23.58 22.83
CA ARG A 138 8.15 -23.04 22.63
C ARG A 138 8.10 -21.83 21.71
N LEU A 139 9.07 -20.92 21.81
CA LEU A 139 9.19 -19.78 20.89
C LEU A 139 9.56 -20.23 19.46
N SER A 140 10.41 -21.24 19.32
CA SER A 140 10.79 -21.79 18.01
C SER A 140 9.60 -22.47 17.33
N GLU A 141 8.82 -23.27 18.07
CA GLU A 141 7.54 -23.83 17.61
C GLU A 141 6.55 -22.73 17.22
N LEU A 142 6.44 -21.66 18.03
CA LEU A 142 5.58 -20.52 17.73
C LEU A 142 5.97 -19.85 16.40
N TYR A 143 7.27 -19.63 16.17
CA TYR A 143 7.78 -19.06 14.93
C TYR A 143 7.41 -19.92 13.71
N ILE A 144 7.62 -21.24 13.81
CA ILE A 144 7.29 -22.18 12.73
C ILE A 144 5.78 -22.19 12.49
N ASN A 145 4.96 -22.26 13.54
CA ASN A 145 3.51 -22.26 13.44
C ASN A 145 2.97 -20.96 12.82
N TYR A 146 3.53 -19.81 13.18
CA TYR A 146 3.19 -18.52 12.57
C TYR A 146 3.54 -18.50 11.08
N ARG A 147 4.77 -18.89 10.74
CA ARG A 147 5.23 -18.92 9.36
C ARG A 147 4.37 -19.85 8.50
N SER A 148 4.05 -21.04 9.01
CA SER A 148 3.17 -22.00 8.34
C SER A 148 1.73 -21.51 8.24
N ALA A 149 1.19 -20.82 9.26
CA ALA A 149 -0.16 -20.25 9.20
C ALA A 149 -0.28 -19.18 8.11
N VAL A 150 0.72 -18.31 7.99
CA VAL A 150 0.75 -17.26 6.96
C VAL A 150 0.97 -17.85 5.56
N GLN A 151 1.89 -18.81 5.40
CA GLN A 151 2.18 -19.42 4.10
C GLN A 151 1.12 -20.42 3.64
N GLY A 152 0.60 -21.26 4.54
CA GLY A 152 -0.41 -22.27 4.24
C GLY A 152 -1.75 -21.63 3.84
N ALA A 153 -2.09 -20.49 4.43
CA ALA A 153 -3.26 -19.73 4.00
C ALA A 153 -3.07 -19.08 2.61
N LYS A 154 -1.84 -18.64 2.26
CA LYS A 154 -1.52 -18.17 0.90
C LYS A 154 -1.79 -19.23 -0.18
N MET A 155 -1.54 -20.51 0.13
CA MET A 155 -1.85 -21.61 -0.81
C MET A 155 -3.36 -21.90 -0.93
N ARG A 156 -4.14 -21.69 0.14
CA ARG A 156 -5.61 -21.87 0.10
C ARG A 156 -6.32 -20.74 -0.65
N ASP A 157 -5.79 -19.52 -0.58
CA ASP A 157 -6.34 -18.34 -1.27
C ASP A 157 -5.93 -18.31 -2.77
N GLY A 158 -4.74 -18.83 -3.10
CA GLY A 158 -4.23 -18.91 -4.48
C GLY A 158 -4.87 -19.97 -5.39
N SER A 159 -5.83 -20.77 -4.90
CA SER A 159 -6.55 -21.77 -5.70
C SER A 159 -7.80 -21.22 -6.42
N SER A 160 -8.04 -19.91 -6.37
CA SER A 160 -9.16 -19.23 -7.05
C SER A 160 -8.71 -18.35 -8.23
N GLY A 161 -7.60 -18.69 -8.88
CA GLY A 161 -7.11 -18.05 -10.11
C GLY A 161 -7.46 -18.86 -11.34
#